data_AF-A0A6L7KN50-F1
#
_entry.id   AF-A0A6L7KN50-F1
#
_cell.length_a   1.000
_cell.length_b   1.000
_cell.length_c   1.000
_cell.angle_alpha   90.00
_cell.angle_beta   90.00
_cell.angle_gamma   90.00
#
_symmetry.space_group_name_H-M   'P 1'
#
loop_
_entity.id
_entity.type
_entity.pdbx_description
1 polymer ?
#
loop_
_entity_poly.entity_id
_entity_poly.type
_entity_poly.pdbx_seq_one_letter_code
_entity_poly.pdbx_strand_id
1 'polypeptide(L)'
;MGSHTPFLQASLGCGQVRIRDLPGSPVEERNRIIPAAFFDRRDAAIIVTATAGLLAVWLAGWTALAAGIAIALVRTSFVSRRISFRKVPADLYKAIPTLLMPIFVTFMARGGIVAPTEISVFAVVFALIFGAFIYRDLTLDTFRRCVLTTGMMTGVIMLVIMGSSVLQWILSYESVPENLAAWILETLKEPWAIIVGMNVLMIVIGTFLELPAAVLLLAPIFIGVAPSIGIDSLQLGIMMVVNLAIGLYTPSVGTTLFVSVAIERVQMGKVVRHVLPFYLAALLVLALVSFVPGLVAIFL
;
A
#
# COMPACT_ATOMS: atom_id res chain seq x y z
N MET A 1 -0.20 72.13 31.96
CA MET A 1 -1.29 72.58 31.05
C MET A 1 -0.65 73.02 29.75
N GLY A 2 -0.72 72.17 28.73
CA GLY A 2 -0.06 72.39 27.44
C GLY A 2 -0.89 71.74 26.34
N SER A 3 -1.25 72.56 25.37
CA SER A 3 -2.22 72.41 24.28
C SER A 3 -1.76 71.52 23.11
N HIS A 4 -2.72 70.82 22.51
CA HIS A 4 -2.94 70.54 21.09
C HIS A 4 -1.75 70.51 20.08
N THR A 5 -1.53 69.32 19.48
CA THR A 5 -1.25 68.97 18.04
C THR A 5 -0.27 69.83 17.22
N PRO A 6 0.67 69.23 16.43
CA PRO A 6 0.28 68.43 15.25
C PRO A 6 1.25 67.29 14.85
N PHE A 7 0.78 66.04 14.79
CA PHE A 7 1.46 64.97 14.03
C PHE A 7 0.47 64.05 13.30
N LEU A 8 -0.67 64.64 12.91
CA LEU A 8 -1.72 64.01 12.11
C LEU A 8 -1.70 64.48 10.64
N GLN A 9 -0.54 64.97 10.18
CA GLN A 9 -0.37 65.56 8.84
C GLN A 9 0.78 64.97 8.00
N ALA A 10 1.36 63.84 8.42
CA ALA A 10 2.22 63.03 7.55
C ALA A 10 1.46 61.78 7.08
N SER A 11 0.29 62.03 6.52
CA SER A 11 -0.42 61.04 5.72
C SER A 11 0.31 60.86 4.38
N LEU A 12 0.29 59.64 3.84
CA LEU A 12 0.23 59.38 2.40
C LEU A 12 1.53 59.57 1.61
N GLY A 13 2.44 58.59 1.70
CA GLY A 13 3.61 58.61 0.81
C GLY A 13 4.61 57.46 0.92
N CYS A 14 4.23 56.23 1.25
CA CYS A 14 5.08 55.06 0.93
C CYS A 14 4.24 53.79 0.93
N GLY A 15 4.38 52.99 -0.12
CA GLY A 15 3.47 51.91 -0.48
C GLY A 15 3.33 50.82 0.60
N GLN A 16 2.17 50.19 0.61
CA GLN A 16 1.94 48.96 1.36
C GLN A 16 2.94 47.89 0.91
N VAL A 17 4.02 47.72 1.67
CA VAL A 17 4.87 46.53 1.57
C VAL A 17 4.02 45.37 2.07
N ARG A 18 3.56 44.52 1.14
CA ARG A 18 2.86 43.28 1.51
C ARG A 18 3.85 42.41 2.27
N ILE A 19 3.40 41.81 3.38
CA ILE A 19 4.19 40.84 4.19
C ILE A 19 4.74 39.66 3.34
N ARG A 20 4.24 39.50 2.11
CA ARG A 20 4.71 38.53 1.11
C ARG A 20 6.05 38.87 0.45
N ASP A 21 6.51 40.12 0.57
CA ASP A 21 7.69 40.63 -0.13
C ASP A 21 8.92 40.79 0.80
N LEU A 22 8.84 40.29 2.04
CA LEU A 22 9.99 40.21 2.94
C LEU A 22 10.87 39.00 2.56
N PRO A 23 12.19 39.16 2.40
CA PRO A 23 13.07 38.01 2.18
C PRO A 23 12.97 37.06 3.38
N GLY A 24 12.57 35.81 3.11
CA GLY A 24 12.43 34.78 4.13
C GLY A 24 13.75 34.54 4.85
N SER A 25 13.70 34.22 6.15
CA SER A 25 14.92 33.86 6.86
C SER A 25 15.54 32.59 6.24
N PRO A 26 16.88 32.42 6.30
CA PRO A 26 17.53 31.20 5.80
C PRO A 26 17.00 29.89 6.43
N VAL A 27 16.30 29.99 7.57
CA VAL A 27 15.64 28.88 8.26
C VAL A 27 14.26 28.60 7.67
N GLU A 28 13.50 29.63 7.28
CA GLU A 28 12.18 29.51 6.62
C GLU A 28 12.32 28.87 5.23
N GLU A 29 13.34 29.28 4.48
CA GLU A 29 13.63 28.74 3.15
C GLU A 29 14.15 27.30 3.25
N ARG A 30 15.04 27.01 4.21
CA ARG A 30 15.45 25.64 4.56
C ARG A 30 14.25 24.77 5.00
N ASN A 31 13.33 25.29 5.79
CA ASN A 31 12.11 24.58 6.21
C ASN A 31 11.02 24.47 5.13
N ARG A 32 11.09 25.22 4.02
CA ARG A 32 10.29 24.98 2.81
C ARG A 32 10.94 23.96 1.89
N ILE A 33 12.26 24.02 1.74
CA ILE A 33 13.02 23.14 0.87
C ILE A 33 13.10 21.73 1.47
N ILE A 34 13.16 21.58 2.80
CA ILE A 34 13.20 20.25 3.43
C ILE A 34 11.91 19.45 3.15
N PRO A 35 10.68 19.93 3.39
CA PRO A 35 9.47 19.20 3.04
C PRO A 35 9.32 19.01 1.53
N ALA A 36 9.58 20.02 0.70
CA ALA A 36 9.39 19.92 -0.74
C ALA A 36 10.39 18.95 -1.41
N ALA A 37 11.67 18.97 -1.03
CA ALA A 37 12.67 18.01 -1.52
C ALA A 37 12.55 16.62 -0.87
N PHE A 38 11.95 16.54 0.32
CA PHE A 38 11.60 15.28 1.00
C PHE A 38 10.35 14.62 0.39
N PHE A 39 9.44 15.40 -0.20
CA PHE A 39 8.29 14.90 -0.97
C PHE A 39 8.70 14.49 -2.40
N ASP A 40 9.50 15.29 -3.11
CA ASP A 40 9.92 15.00 -4.51
C ASP A 40 10.70 13.67 -4.67
N ARG A 41 11.56 13.30 -3.71
CA ARG A 41 12.23 11.98 -3.71
C ARG A 41 11.32 10.82 -3.30
N ARG A 42 10.29 11.09 -2.49
CA ARG A 42 9.28 10.09 -2.14
C ARG A 42 8.34 9.83 -3.30
N ASP A 43 8.10 10.79 -4.19
CA ASP A 43 7.20 10.58 -5.32
C ASP A 43 7.76 9.53 -6.29
N ALA A 44 9.07 9.52 -6.55
CA ALA A 44 9.69 8.43 -7.32
C ALA A 44 9.66 7.10 -6.56
N ALA A 45 9.93 7.07 -5.26
CA ALA A 45 9.89 5.83 -4.48
C ALA A 45 8.47 5.30 -4.29
N ILE A 46 7.46 6.16 -4.12
CA ILE A 46 6.03 5.84 -3.99
C ILE A 46 5.47 5.44 -5.34
N ILE A 47 5.80 6.12 -6.44
CA ILE A 47 5.38 5.72 -7.78
C ILE A 47 6.06 4.39 -8.13
N VAL A 48 7.34 4.21 -7.86
CA VAL A 48 8.05 2.94 -8.11
C VAL A 48 7.52 1.82 -7.21
N THR A 49 7.31 2.03 -5.90
CA THR A 49 6.73 1.02 -4.99
C THR A 49 5.24 0.77 -5.24
N ALA A 50 4.48 1.76 -5.70
CA ALA A 50 3.09 1.58 -6.11
C ALA A 50 3.00 0.86 -7.47
N THR A 51 3.92 1.14 -8.41
CA THR A 51 3.99 0.46 -9.72
C THR A 51 4.45 -0.98 -9.54
N ALA A 52 5.50 -1.19 -8.75
CA ALA A 52 5.98 -2.47 -8.26
C ALA A 52 4.90 -3.25 -7.51
N GLY A 53 4.18 -2.57 -6.62
CA GLY A 53 3.11 -3.13 -5.81
C GLY A 53 1.90 -3.52 -6.63
N LEU A 54 1.50 -2.72 -7.62
CA LEU A 54 0.44 -3.08 -8.55
C LEU A 54 0.83 -4.23 -9.46
N LEU A 55 2.05 -4.28 -9.99
CA LEU A 55 2.54 -5.42 -10.77
C LEU A 55 2.68 -6.68 -9.92
N ALA A 56 3.17 -6.56 -8.69
CA ALA A 56 3.19 -7.64 -7.71
C ALA A 56 1.79 -8.11 -7.33
N VAL A 57 0.83 -7.19 -7.15
CA VAL A 57 -0.58 -7.50 -6.85
C VAL A 57 -1.30 -8.05 -8.07
N TRP A 58 -0.94 -7.63 -9.29
CA TRP A 58 -1.44 -8.21 -10.53
C TRP A 58 -0.85 -9.60 -10.74
N LEU A 59 0.46 -9.80 -10.59
CA LEU A 59 1.10 -11.12 -10.71
C LEU A 59 0.63 -12.07 -9.60
N ALA A 60 0.57 -11.62 -8.35
CA ALA A 60 -0.01 -12.36 -7.24
C ALA A 60 -1.51 -12.59 -7.44
N GLY A 61 -2.23 -11.62 -8.01
CA GLY A 61 -3.65 -11.71 -8.33
C GLY A 61 -3.95 -12.67 -9.48
N TRP A 62 -3.13 -12.69 -10.53
CA TRP A 62 -3.21 -13.61 -11.66
C TRP A 62 -2.75 -15.01 -11.28
N THR A 63 -1.72 -15.14 -10.45
CA THR A 63 -1.30 -16.43 -9.89
C THR A 63 -2.31 -16.96 -8.87
N ALA A 64 -2.94 -16.10 -8.07
CA ALA A 64 -4.07 -16.45 -7.22
C ALA A 64 -5.31 -16.81 -8.05
N LEU A 65 -5.60 -16.08 -9.12
CA LEU A 65 -6.70 -16.40 -10.04
C LEU A 65 -6.43 -17.74 -10.73
N ALA A 66 -5.22 -17.96 -11.22
CA ALA A 66 -4.80 -19.22 -11.85
C ALA A 66 -4.79 -20.38 -10.84
N ALA A 67 -4.34 -20.16 -9.60
CA ALA A 67 -4.43 -21.13 -8.52
C ALA A 67 -5.89 -21.41 -8.16
N GLY A 68 -6.74 -20.38 -8.11
CA GLY A 68 -8.18 -20.50 -7.88
C GLY A 68 -8.87 -21.27 -9.00
N ILE A 69 -8.49 -21.03 -10.26
CA ILE A 69 -8.96 -21.79 -11.43
C ILE A 69 -8.46 -23.23 -11.36
N ALA A 70 -7.18 -23.47 -11.06
CA ALA A 70 -6.62 -24.81 -10.91
C ALA A 70 -7.29 -25.57 -9.76
N ILE A 71 -7.53 -24.93 -8.63
CA ILE A 71 -8.26 -25.49 -7.48
C ILE A 71 -9.73 -25.73 -7.85
N ALA A 72 -10.39 -24.85 -8.60
CA ALA A 72 -11.76 -25.05 -9.06
C ALA A 72 -11.89 -26.16 -10.11
N LEU A 73 -10.85 -26.38 -10.93
CA LEU A 73 -10.76 -27.48 -11.89
C LEU A 73 -10.52 -28.83 -11.20
N VAL A 74 -9.76 -28.85 -10.10
CA VAL A 74 -9.45 -30.06 -9.31
C VAL A 74 -10.51 -30.36 -8.24
N ARG A 75 -11.12 -29.32 -7.65
CA ARG A 75 -12.21 -29.41 -6.67
C ARG A 75 -13.49 -28.83 -7.24
N THR A 76 -14.31 -29.71 -7.81
CA THR A 76 -15.62 -29.43 -8.43
C THR A 76 -16.68 -28.86 -7.48
N SER A 77 -16.40 -28.74 -6.18
CA SER A 77 -17.37 -28.23 -5.18
C SER A 77 -17.56 -26.72 -5.19
N PHE A 78 -16.71 -25.93 -5.88
CA PHE A 78 -16.83 -24.47 -5.94
C PHE A 78 -17.60 -23.95 -7.17
N VAL A 79 -17.73 -24.75 -8.22
CA VAL A 79 -18.41 -24.34 -9.47
C VAL A 79 -19.89 -24.71 -9.39
N SER A 80 -20.66 -23.87 -8.68
CA SER A 80 -22.11 -24.07 -8.47
C SER A 80 -22.97 -23.86 -9.74
N ARG A 81 -22.44 -23.24 -10.80
CA ARG A 81 -23.15 -23.05 -12.08
C ARG A 81 -22.35 -23.57 -13.27
N ARG A 82 -22.98 -24.40 -14.11
CA ARG A 82 -22.51 -24.66 -15.47
C ARG A 82 -22.43 -23.33 -16.23
N ILE A 83 -21.21 -22.93 -16.61
CA ILE A 83 -21.00 -21.71 -17.40
C ILE A 83 -21.59 -21.94 -18.79
N SER A 84 -22.64 -21.21 -19.13
CA SER A 84 -23.22 -21.23 -20.47
C SER A 84 -22.49 -20.22 -21.35
N PHE A 85 -21.69 -20.71 -22.32
CA PHE A 85 -20.92 -19.86 -23.23
C PHE A 85 -21.77 -18.84 -24.01
N ARG A 86 -23.08 -19.06 -24.15
CA ARG A 86 -24.01 -18.12 -24.78
C ARG A 86 -24.32 -16.87 -23.93
N LYS A 87 -24.16 -16.94 -22.60
CA LYS A 87 -24.48 -15.81 -21.69
C LYS A 87 -23.26 -14.96 -21.33
N VAL A 88 -22.06 -15.45 -21.63
CA VAL A 88 -20.78 -14.78 -21.37
C VAL A 88 -20.76 -13.33 -21.86
N PRO A 89 -21.15 -12.97 -23.10
CA PRO A 89 -21.09 -11.57 -23.53
C PRO A 89 -22.07 -10.66 -22.77
N ALA A 90 -23.28 -11.14 -22.45
CA ALA A 90 -24.26 -10.35 -21.70
C ALA A 90 -23.83 -10.15 -20.23
N ASP A 91 -23.24 -11.18 -19.61
CA ASP A 91 -22.71 -11.10 -18.25
C ASP A 91 -21.45 -10.22 -18.21
N LEU A 92 -20.60 -10.27 -19.24
CA LEU A 92 -19.42 -9.41 -19.37
C LEU A 92 -19.83 -7.94 -19.48
N TYR A 93 -20.82 -7.60 -20.30
CA TYR A 93 -21.34 -6.22 -20.41
C TYR A 93 -21.85 -5.67 -19.08
N LYS A 94 -22.50 -6.51 -18.26
CA LYS A 94 -22.97 -6.12 -16.92
C LYS A 94 -21.84 -5.94 -15.91
N ALA A 95 -20.70 -6.59 -16.13
CA ALA A 95 -19.52 -6.54 -15.27
C ALA A 95 -18.53 -5.43 -15.67
N ILE A 96 -18.59 -4.88 -16.89
CA ILE A 96 -17.78 -3.73 -17.33
C ILE A 96 -17.72 -2.62 -16.27
N PRO A 97 -18.85 -2.17 -15.69
CA PRO A 97 -18.83 -1.08 -14.72
C PRO A 97 -17.99 -1.38 -13.47
N THR A 98 -18.06 -2.62 -12.96
CA THR A 98 -17.24 -3.08 -11.84
C THR A 98 -15.77 -3.26 -12.24
N LEU A 99 -15.51 -3.75 -13.46
CA LEU A 99 -14.16 -3.97 -13.97
C LEU A 99 -13.41 -2.67 -14.26
N LEU A 100 -14.14 -1.58 -14.53
CA LEU A 100 -13.58 -0.23 -14.67
C LEU A 100 -13.00 0.31 -13.36
N MET A 101 -13.49 -0.15 -12.19
CA MET A 101 -13.05 0.40 -10.90
C MET A 101 -11.55 0.15 -10.62
N PRO A 102 -10.99 -1.08 -10.72
CA PRO A 102 -9.55 -1.30 -10.58
C PRO A 102 -8.71 -0.50 -11.59
N ILE A 103 -9.18 -0.38 -12.84
CA ILE A 103 -8.49 0.37 -13.90
C ILE A 103 -8.46 1.86 -13.55
N PHE A 104 -9.60 2.41 -13.13
CA PHE A 104 -9.75 3.80 -12.71
C PHE A 104 -8.85 4.15 -11.52
N VAL A 105 -8.86 3.32 -10.48
CA VAL A 105 -8.01 3.49 -9.29
C VAL A 105 -6.53 3.42 -9.66
N THR A 106 -6.14 2.46 -10.52
CA THR A 106 -4.75 2.30 -10.99
C THR A 106 -4.30 3.50 -11.82
N PHE A 107 -5.16 4.00 -12.70
CA PHE A 107 -4.88 5.15 -13.54
C PHE A 107 -4.69 6.43 -12.71
N MET A 108 -5.56 6.68 -11.73
CA MET A 108 -5.42 7.82 -10.81
C MET A 108 -4.15 7.72 -9.97
N ALA A 109 -3.85 6.52 -9.45
CA ALA A 109 -2.64 6.27 -8.67
C ALA A 109 -1.38 6.50 -9.49
N ARG A 110 -1.34 5.99 -10.73
CA ARG A 110 -0.15 6.07 -11.59
C ARG A 110 0.01 7.43 -12.26
N GLY A 111 -1.09 8.12 -12.54
CA GLY A 111 -1.08 9.45 -13.12
C GLY A 111 -0.49 10.51 -12.18
N GLY A 112 -0.25 10.18 -10.91
CA GLY A 112 0.25 11.13 -9.91
C GLY A 112 -0.70 12.31 -9.65
N ILE A 113 -1.94 12.20 -10.12
CA ILE A 113 -2.93 13.29 -10.08
C ILE A 113 -3.41 13.50 -8.64
N VAL A 114 -3.45 12.41 -7.85
CA VAL A 114 -4.16 12.33 -6.58
C VAL A 114 -3.41 11.40 -5.62
N ALA A 115 -3.33 11.76 -4.33
CA ALA A 115 -2.68 10.94 -3.30
C ALA A 115 -3.46 9.66 -2.98
N PRO A 116 -2.84 8.58 -2.42
CA PRO A 116 -3.54 7.32 -2.12
C PRO A 116 -4.78 7.48 -1.23
N THR A 117 -4.73 8.41 -0.27
CA THR A 117 -5.84 8.75 0.62
C THR A 117 -6.99 9.41 -0.14
N GLU A 118 -6.69 10.27 -1.10
CA GLU A 118 -7.67 10.98 -1.93
C GLU A 118 -8.29 10.06 -3.00
N ILE A 119 -7.53 9.09 -3.54
CA ILE A 119 -8.03 8.08 -4.48
C ILE A 119 -9.19 7.28 -3.87
N SER A 120 -9.14 7.01 -2.56
CA SER A 120 -10.23 6.33 -1.87
C SER A 120 -11.56 7.10 -1.94
N VAL A 121 -11.52 8.43 -1.91
CA VAL A 121 -12.71 9.29 -2.05
C VAL A 121 -13.28 9.15 -3.46
N PHE A 122 -12.43 9.20 -4.48
CA PHE A 122 -12.86 8.98 -5.87
C PHE A 122 -13.43 7.58 -6.09
N ALA A 123 -12.86 6.55 -5.46
CA ALA A 123 -13.39 5.20 -5.50
C ALA A 123 -14.80 5.09 -4.86
N VAL A 124 -15.03 5.80 -3.75
CA VAL A 124 -16.36 5.88 -3.11
C VAL A 124 -17.34 6.62 -4.01
N VAL A 125 -16.95 7.77 -4.57
CA VAL A 125 -17.80 8.53 -5.52
C VAL A 125 -18.15 7.67 -6.73
N PHE A 126 -17.17 6.94 -7.28
CA PHE A 126 -17.39 5.97 -8.36
C PHE A 126 -18.43 4.92 -7.93
N ALA A 127 -18.24 4.26 -6.78
CA ALA A 127 -19.18 3.26 -6.29
C ALA A 127 -20.60 3.82 -6.07
N LEU A 128 -20.72 5.05 -5.59
CA LEU A 128 -22.02 5.72 -5.40
C LEU A 128 -22.71 6.03 -6.72
N ILE A 129 -21.99 6.57 -7.71
CA ILE A 129 -22.55 6.87 -9.04
C ILE A 129 -23.03 5.57 -9.69
N PHE A 130 -22.21 4.53 -9.69
CA PHE A 130 -22.54 3.28 -10.34
C PHE A 130 -23.65 2.51 -9.60
N GLY A 131 -23.64 2.48 -8.27
CA GLY A 131 -24.72 1.89 -7.47
C GLY A 131 -26.05 2.64 -7.63
N ALA A 132 -26.04 3.97 -7.60
CA ALA A 132 -27.25 4.77 -7.71
C ALA A 132 -27.84 4.79 -9.12
N PHE A 133 -27.02 5.00 -10.15
CA PHE A 133 -27.51 5.28 -11.50
C PHE A 133 -27.49 4.07 -12.45
N ILE A 134 -26.53 3.16 -12.31
CA ILE A 134 -26.36 2.02 -13.22
C ILE A 134 -27.02 0.76 -12.65
N TYR A 135 -26.62 0.34 -11.45
CA TYR A 135 -27.21 -0.84 -10.80
C TYR A 135 -28.58 -0.54 -10.17
N ARG A 136 -28.81 0.71 -9.76
CA ARG A 136 -30.06 1.18 -9.13
C ARG A 136 -30.47 0.36 -7.90
N ASP A 137 -29.49 -0.17 -7.19
CA ASP A 137 -29.65 -0.99 -5.98
C ASP A 137 -29.32 -0.21 -4.70
N LEU A 138 -28.83 1.03 -4.83
CA LEU A 138 -28.47 1.89 -3.72
C LEU A 138 -29.69 2.67 -3.18
N THR A 139 -30.30 2.16 -2.10
CA THR A 139 -31.30 2.89 -1.32
C THR A 139 -30.66 3.68 -0.18
N LEU A 140 -31.35 4.69 0.37
CA LEU A 140 -30.85 5.46 1.51
C LEU A 140 -30.58 4.57 2.74
N ASP A 141 -31.41 3.55 2.95
CA ASP A 141 -31.24 2.59 4.04
C ASP A 141 -30.02 1.71 3.82
N THR A 142 -29.81 1.22 2.59
CA THR A 142 -28.58 0.49 2.22
C THR A 142 -27.35 1.37 2.44
N PHE A 143 -27.39 2.62 1.98
CA PHE A 143 -26.29 3.56 2.16
C PHE A 143 -25.96 3.79 3.64
N ARG A 144 -26.95 4.05 4.50
CA ARG A 144 -26.75 4.22 5.95
C ARG A 144 -26.13 2.97 6.59
N ARG A 145 -26.62 1.79 6.23
CA ARG A 145 -26.06 0.51 6.72
C ARG A 145 -24.61 0.33 6.28
N CYS A 146 -24.28 0.67 5.03
CA CYS A 146 -22.91 0.63 4.53
C CYS A 146 -22.00 1.56 5.33
N VAL A 147 -22.40 2.82 5.53
CA VAL A 147 -21.60 3.79 6.30
C VAL A 147 -21.33 3.30 7.73
N LEU A 148 -22.35 2.81 8.43
CA LEU A 148 -22.19 2.28 9.79
C LEU A 148 -21.28 1.06 9.83
N THR A 149 -21.48 0.11 8.92
CA THR A 149 -20.68 -1.13 8.85
C THR A 149 -19.22 -0.81 8.53
N THR A 150 -18.98 0.04 7.53
CA THR A 150 -17.62 0.48 7.18
C THR A 150 -16.98 1.22 8.34
N GLY A 151 -17.67 2.14 9.01
CA GLY A 151 -17.14 2.85 10.18
C GLY A 151 -16.71 1.92 11.32
N MET A 152 -17.53 0.91 11.64
CA MET A 152 -17.17 -0.11 12.63
C MET A 152 -15.92 -0.91 12.21
N MET A 153 -15.85 -1.33 10.94
CA MET A 153 -14.70 -2.07 10.41
C MET A 153 -13.42 -1.21 10.45
N THR A 154 -13.50 0.06 10.06
CA THR A 154 -12.35 0.98 10.12
C THR A 154 -11.88 1.19 11.56
N GLY A 155 -12.80 1.26 12.53
CA GLY A 155 -12.46 1.34 13.94
C GLY A 155 -11.65 0.14 14.43
N VAL A 156 -12.05 -1.08 14.06
CA VAL A 156 -11.30 -2.30 14.36
C VAL A 156 -9.91 -2.26 13.73
N ILE A 157 -9.80 -1.84 12.47
CA ILE A 157 -8.52 -1.71 11.76
C ILE A 157 -7.61 -0.70 12.45
N MET A 158 -8.14 0.47 12.86
CA MET A 158 -7.35 1.49 13.55
C MET A 158 -6.79 0.99 14.88
N LEU A 159 -7.55 0.19 15.65
CA LEU A 159 -7.05 -0.42 16.88
C LEU A 159 -5.87 -1.38 16.62
N VAL A 160 -5.93 -2.15 15.53
CA VAL A 160 -4.85 -3.05 15.13
C VAL A 160 -3.60 -2.23 14.72
N ILE A 161 -3.78 -1.19 13.91
CA ILE A 161 -2.68 -0.30 13.47
C ILE A 161 -2.00 0.38 14.67
N MET A 162 -2.77 0.82 15.66
CA MET A 162 -2.23 1.42 16.89
C MET A 162 -1.34 0.44 17.66
N GLY A 163 -1.76 -0.82 17.79
CA GLY A 163 -0.94 -1.87 18.40
C GLY A 163 0.37 -2.12 17.64
N SER A 164 0.30 -2.22 16.31
CA SER A 164 1.48 -2.37 15.46
C SER A 164 2.44 -1.17 15.53
N SER A 165 1.92 0.05 15.74
CA SER A 165 2.76 1.25 15.89
C SER A 165 3.61 1.22 17.17
N VAL A 166 3.06 0.69 18.27
CA VAL A 166 3.83 0.48 19.51
C VAL A 166 4.93 -0.57 19.28
N LEU A 167 4.62 -1.68 18.62
CA LEU A 167 5.62 -2.70 18.27
C LEU A 167 6.71 -2.13 17.36
N GLN A 168 6.34 -1.34 16.35
CA GLN A 168 7.30 -0.67 15.47
C GLN A 168 8.26 0.20 16.29
N TRP A 169 7.73 1.01 17.22
CA TRP A 169 8.54 1.88 18.05
C TRP A 169 9.52 1.08 18.92
N ILE A 170 9.07 -0.01 19.55
CA ILE A 170 9.93 -0.89 20.36
C ILE A 170 11.04 -1.52 19.49
N LEU A 171 10.69 -2.07 18.32
CA LEU A 171 11.65 -2.69 17.42
C LEU A 171 12.71 -1.70 16.92
N SER A 172 12.29 -0.47 16.61
CA SER A 172 13.19 0.62 16.24
C SER A 172 14.06 1.07 17.40
N TYR A 173 13.50 1.17 18.61
CA TYR A 173 14.24 1.59 19.80
C TYR A 173 15.37 0.60 20.14
N GLU A 174 15.07 -0.70 20.06
CA GLU A 174 16.03 -1.78 20.28
C GLU A 174 16.93 -2.06 19.05
N SER A 175 16.71 -1.35 17.93
CA SER A 175 17.43 -1.55 16.66
C SER A 175 17.44 -3.01 16.20
N VAL A 176 16.34 -3.73 16.43
CA VAL A 176 16.23 -5.18 16.12
C VAL A 176 16.41 -5.45 14.62
N PRO A 177 15.74 -4.72 13.70
CA PRO A 177 15.93 -4.94 12.27
C PRO A 177 17.36 -4.70 11.80
N GLU A 178 18.02 -3.65 12.32
CA GLU A 178 19.40 -3.29 12.00
C GLU A 178 20.38 -4.37 12.46
N ASN A 179 20.22 -4.83 13.70
CA ASN A 179 21.06 -5.88 14.29
C ASN A 179 20.91 -7.21 13.54
N LEU A 180 19.68 -7.58 13.17
CA LEU A 180 19.42 -8.79 12.37
C LEU A 180 20.01 -8.67 10.96
N ALA A 181 19.89 -7.52 10.31
CA ALA A 181 20.49 -7.28 9.01
C ALA A 181 22.03 -7.37 9.06
N ALA A 182 22.66 -6.79 10.08
CA ALA A 182 24.10 -6.91 10.30
C ALA A 182 24.52 -8.37 10.52
N TRP A 183 23.79 -9.10 11.36
CA TRP A 183 24.05 -10.53 11.61
C TRP A 183 23.94 -11.37 10.34
N ILE A 184 22.94 -11.09 9.48
CA ILE A 184 22.78 -11.74 8.17
C ILE A 184 24.03 -11.52 7.32
N LEU A 185 24.56 -10.30 7.26
CA LEU A 185 25.72 -9.96 6.43
C LEU A 185 27.04 -10.51 6.96
N GLU A 186 27.20 -10.61 8.28
CA GLU A 186 28.37 -11.21 8.89
C GLU A 186 28.40 -12.73 8.73
N THR A 187 27.22 -13.37 8.83
CA THR A 187 27.07 -14.82 8.80
C THR A 187 27.00 -15.37 7.37
N LEU A 188 26.23 -14.71 6.50
CA LEU A 188 25.99 -15.15 5.13
C LEU A 188 26.94 -14.42 4.18
N LYS A 189 27.83 -15.18 3.54
CA LYS A 189 28.83 -14.64 2.60
C LYS A 189 28.38 -14.72 1.15
N GLU A 190 27.45 -15.63 0.85
CA GLU A 190 26.97 -15.86 -0.50
C GLU A 190 25.78 -14.95 -0.83
N PRO A 191 25.76 -14.27 -2.00
CA PRO A 191 24.69 -13.34 -2.37
C PRO A 191 23.28 -13.96 -2.32
N TRP A 192 23.15 -15.21 -2.77
CA TRP A 192 21.87 -15.92 -2.76
C TRP A 192 21.37 -16.18 -1.33
N ALA A 193 22.28 -16.42 -0.38
CA ALA A 193 21.94 -16.67 1.01
C ALA A 193 21.50 -15.37 1.70
N ILE A 194 22.18 -14.25 1.42
CA ILE A 194 21.79 -12.92 1.91
C ILE A 194 20.37 -12.57 1.44
N ILE A 195 20.04 -12.83 0.17
CA ILE A 195 18.69 -12.62 -0.38
C ILE A 195 17.63 -13.42 0.39
N VAL A 196 17.90 -14.69 0.68
CA VAL A 196 16.98 -15.52 1.49
C VAL A 196 16.82 -14.95 2.89
N GLY A 197 17.93 -14.55 3.54
CA GLY A 197 17.91 -13.93 4.87
C GLY A 197 17.07 -12.65 4.88
N MET A 198 17.23 -11.78 3.88
CA MET A 198 16.44 -10.56 3.72
C MET A 198 14.94 -10.87 3.55
N ASN A 199 14.59 -11.84 2.70
CA ASN A 199 13.20 -12.27 2.51
C ASN A 199 12.57 -12.78 3.80
N VAL A 200 13.26 -13.66 4.52
CA VAL A 200 12.78 -14.19 5.81
C VAL A 200 12.59 -13.06 6.82
N LEU A 201 13.55 -12.15 6.93
CA LEU A 201 13.46 -11.00 7.83
C LEU A 201 12.26 -10.12 7.48
N MET A 202 12.06 -9.81 6.19
CA MET A 202 10.92 -9.02 5.73
C MET A 202 9.58 -9.69 6.00
N ILE A 203 9.46 -11.00 5.77
CA ILE A 203 8.22 -11.73 6.08
C ILE A 203 7.95 -11.68 7.58
N VAL A 204 8.95 -11.96 8.42
CA VAL A 204 8.80 -11.95 9.88
C VAL A 204 8.36 -10.56 10.36
N ILE A 205 9.05 -9.50 9.96
CA ILE A 205 8.70 -8.13 10.34
C ILE A 205 7.32 -7.75 9.79
N GLY A 206 7.02 -8.09 8.53
CA GLY A 206 5.75 -7.85 7.88
C GLY A 206 4.59 -8.63 8.48
N THR A 207 4.84 -9.68 9.28
CA THR A 207 3.77 -10.34 10.03
C THR A 207 3.25 -9.48 11.18
N PHE A 208 4.08 -8.61 11.77
CA PHE A 208 3.70 -7.78 12.92
C PHE A 208 3.37 -6.33 12.53
N LEU A 209 4.04 -5.82 11.50
CA LEU A 209 3.96 -4.44 11.07
C LEU A 209 3.13 -4.29 9.80
N GLU A 210 2.36 -3.20 9.75
CA GLU A 210 1.66 -2.78 8.54
C GLU A 210 2.63 -2.38 7.42
N LEU A 211 2.18 -2.49 6.16
CA LEU A 211 3.06 -2.32 5.00
C LEU A 211 3.77 -0.95 4.98
N PRO A 212 3.11 0.21 5.21
CA PRO A 212 3.81 1.50 5.26
C PRO A 212 4.85 1.60 6.38
N ALA A 213 4.51 1.06 7.56
CA ALA A 213 5.38 1.06 8.73
C ALA A 213 6.65 0.23 8.50
N ALA A 214 6.47 -0.99 7.98
CA ALA A 214 7.56 -1.91 7.69
C ALA A 214 8.48 -1.40 6.58
N VAL A 215 7.92 -0.82 5.50
CA VAL A 215 8.74 -0.23 4.43
C VAL A 215 9.59 0.92 4.96
N LEU A 216 9.02 1.84 5.74
CA LEU A 216 9.77 2.98 6.28
C LEU A 216 10.91 2.54 7.22
N LEU A 217 10.71 1.43 7.94
CA LEU A 217 11.70 0.86 8.84
C LEU A 217 12.83 0.13 8.08
N LEU A 218 12.47 -0.73 7.13
CA LEU A 218 13.41 -1.65 6.48
C LEU A 218 14.09 -1.06 5.24
N ALA A 219 13.45 -0.15 4.52
CA ALA A 219 13.99 0.44 3.30
C ALA A 219 15.39 1.06 3.48
N PRO A 220 15.67 1.94 4.48
CA PRO A 220 16.99 2.53 4.61
C PRO A 220 18.09 1.48 4.85
N ILE A 221 17.75 0.41 5.56
CA ILE A 221 18.66 -0.71 5.85
C ILE A 221 18.99 -1.44 4.55
N PHE A 222 17.98 -1.92 3.82
CA PHE A 222 18.22 -2.73 2.63
C PHE A 222 18.72 -1.96 1.41
N ILE A 223 18.42 -0.66 1.31
CA ILE A 223 19.03 0.21 0.28
C ILE A 223 20.55 0.26 0.47
N GLY A 224 21.04 0.28 1.71
CA GLY A 224 22.48 0.22 2.00
C GLY A 224 23.11 -1.13 1.62
N VAL A 225 22.35 -2.21 1.72
CA VAL A 225 22.83 -3.59 1.48
C VAL A 225 22.76 -3.99 0.01
N ALA A 226 21.72 -3.59 -0.71
CA ALA A 226 21.43 -4.04 -2.08
C ALA A 226 22.60 -3.91 -3.07
N PRO A 227 23.40 -2.80 -3.08
CA PRO A 227 24.54 -2.67 -3.97
C PRO A 227 25.62 -3.74 -3.73
N SER A 228 25.80 -4.21 -2.49
CA SER A 228 26.83 -5.21 -2.14
C SER A 228 26.52 -6.60 -2.71
N ILE A 229 25.25 -6.87 -3.02
CA ILE A 229 24.75 -8.14 -3.53
C ILE A 229 24.25 -8.05 -4.98
N GLY A 230 24.50 -6.91 -5.65
CA GLY A 230 24.15 -6.70 -7.06
C GLY A 230 22.65 -6.57 -7.33
N ILE A 231 21.85 -6.20 -6.33
CA ILE A 231 20.40 -5.99 -6.49
C ILE A 231 20.13 -4.53 -6.82
N ASP A 232 19.32 -4.32 -7.85
CA ASP A 232 18.84 -3.00 -8.25
C ASP A 232 17.73 -2.49 -7.28
N SER A 233 17.66 -1.17 -7.08
CA SER A 233 16.68 -0.53 -6.20
C SER A 233 15.21 -0.84 -6.56
N LEU A 234 14.89 -1.02 -7.83
CA LEU A 234 13.58 -1.43 -8.32
C LEU A 234 13.26 -2.88 -7.90
N GLN A 235 14.16 -3.83 -8.18
CA GLN A 235 14.01 -5.21 -7.73
C GLN A 235 13.86 -5.28 -6.20
N LEU A 236 14.67 -4.52 -5.46
CA LEU A 236 14.56 -4.42 -4.00
C LEU A 236 13.17 -3.89 -3.59
N GLY A 237 12.68 -2.83 -4.23
CA GLY A 237 11.36 -2.26 -3.97
C GLY A 237 10.23 -3.26 -4.14
N ILE A 238 10.24 -4.03 -5.24
CA ILE A 238 9.25 -5.08 -5.50
C ILE A 238 9.38 -6.20 -4.47
N MET A 239 10.61 -6.63 -4.18
CA MET A 239 10.87 -7.67 -3.19
C MET A 239 10.35 -7.26 -1.81
N MET A 240 10.54 -6.01 -1.39
CA MET A 240 9.96 -5.49 -0.15
C MET A 240 8.43 -5.55 -0.16
N VAL A 241 7.78 -5.03 -1.21
CA VAL A 241 6.32 -5.02 -1.28
C VAL A 241 5.73 -6.43 -1.29
N VAL A 242 6.33 -7.37 -2.04
CA VAL A 242 5.89 -8.77 -2.09
C VAL A 242 6.05 -9.45 -0.74
N ASN A 243 7.23 -9.35 -0.10
CA ASN A 243 7.45 -9.97 1.22
C ASN A 243 6.50 -9.43 2.29
N LEU A 244 6.34 -8.11 2.34
CA LEU A 244 5.47 -7.47 3.32
C LEU A 244 4.00 -7.78 3.04
N ALA A 245 3.58 -7.84 1.79
CA ALA A 245 2.24 -8.30 1.43
C ALA A 245 2.01 -9.75 1.89
N ILE A 246 2.98 -10.65 1.71
CA ILE A 246 2.92 -12.02 2.25
C ILE A 246 2.74 -12.00 3.78
N GLY A 247 3.49 -11.14 4.47
CA GLY A 247 3.35 -10.94 5.92
C GLY A 247 1.92 -10.57 6.35
N LEU A 248 1.26 -9.67 5.62
CA LEU A 248 -0.07 -9.15 5.96
C LEU A 248 -1.21 -10.18 5.95
N TYR A 249 -1.07 -11.30 5.23
CA TYR A 249 -2.05 -12.40 5.27
C TYR A 249 -1.49 -13.68 5.88
N THR A 250 -0.32 -13.60 6.54
CA THR A 250 0.24 -14.71 7.34
C THR A 250 -0.55 -14.87 8.65
N PRO A 251 -0.86 -16.10 9.10
CA PRO A 251 -1.80 -16.33 10.21
C PRO A 251 -1.39 -15.78 11.59
N SER A 252 -0.13 -15.39 11.81
CA SER A 252 0.36 -14.95 13.13
C SER A 252 -0.32 -13.67 13.60
N VAL A 253 -0.33 -12.62 12.77
CA VAL A 253 -0.95 -11.32 13.09
C VAL A 253 -1.61 -10.65 11.86
N GLY A 254 -1.73 -11.38 10.74
CA GLY A 254 -2.11 -10.84 9.43
C GLY A 254 -3.38 -10.00 9.45
N THR A 255 -3.21 -8.68 9.47
CA THR A 255 -4.29 -7.69 9.62
C THR A 255 -5.33 -7.83 8.51
N THR A 256 -4.87 -8.06 7.27
CA THR A 256 -5.76 -8.25 6.11
C THR A 256 -6.57 -9.53 6.24
N LEU A 257 -5.95 -10.62 6.71
CA LEU A 257 -6.64 -11.89 6.93
C LEU A 257 -7.68 -11.78 8.05
N PHE A 258 -7.33 -11.09 9.15
CA PHE A 258 -8.26 -10.81 10.25
C PHE A 258 -9.43 -9.93 9.80
N VAL A 259 -9.17 -8.90 8.99
CA VAL A 259 -10.21 -8.04 8.43
C VAL A 259 -11.14 -8.83 7.52
N SER A 260 -10.60 -9.64 6.60
CA SER A 260 -11.43 -10.48 5.72
C SER A 260 -12.31 -11.44 6.53
N VAL A 261 -11.75 -12.07 7.57
CA VAL A 261 -12.49 -12.96 8.46
C VAL A 261 -13.56 -12.22 9.26
N ALA A 262 -13.28 -11.00 9.71
CA ALA A 262 -14.24 -10.17 10.42
C ALA A 262 -15.42 -9.72 9.52
N ILE A 263 -15.16 -9.43 8.24
CA ILE A 263 -16.19 -9.10 7.25
C ILE A 263 -17.07 -10.32 6.95
N GLU A 264 -16.45 -11.46 6.63
CA GLU A 264 -17.13 -12.70 6.21
C GLU A 264 -17.73 -13.49 7.38
N ARG A 265 -17.37 -13.16 8.64
CA ARG A 265 -17.82 -13.83 9.87
C ARG A 265 -17.58 -15.35 9.87
N VAL A 266 -16.46 -15.77 9.30
CA VAL A 266 -16.05 -17.19 9.21
C VAL A 266 -15.00 -17.54 10.28
N GLN A 267 -14.77 -18.82 10.53
CA GLN A 267 -13.74 -19.23 11.48
C GLN A 267 -12.34 -19.11 10.86
N MET A 268 -11.43 -18.41 11.54
CA MET A 268 -10.04 -18.16 11.11
C MET A 268 -9.33 -19.44 10.61
N GLY A 269 -9.42 -20.54 11.38
CA GLY A 269 -8.76 -21.80 11.03
C GLY A 269 -9.23 -22.40 9.70
N LYS A 270 -10.51 -22.18 9.31
CA LYS A 270 -11.01 -22.60 8.00
C LYS A 270 -10.40 -21.74 6.89
N VAL A 271 -10.32 -20.43 7.09
CA VAL A 271 -9.77 -19.50 6.09
C VAL A 271 -8.30 -19.77 5.84
N VAL A 272 -7.49 -19.91 6.90
CA VAL A 272 -6.04 -20.21 6.79
C VAL A 272 -5.79 -21.45 5.93
N ARG A 273 -6.56 -22.52 6.12
CA ARG A 273 -6.41 -23.76 5.34
C ARG A 273 -6.73 -23.57 3.85
N HIS A 274 -7.67 -22.68 3.52
CA HIS A 274 -8.03 -22.38 2.13
C HIS A 274 -7.08 -21.36 1.48
N VAL A 275 -6.43 -20.51 2.28
CA VAL A 275 -5.45 -19.52 1.81
C VAL A 275 -4.07 -20.13 1.57
N LEU A 276 -3.74 -21.26 2.23
CA LEU A 276 -2.45 -21.95 2.09
C LEU A 276 -1.95 -22.16 0.63
N PRO A 277 -2.75 -22.62 -0.35
CA PRO A 277 -2.27 -22.73 -1.73
C PRO A 277 -1.92 -21.38 -2.37
N PHE A 278 -2.61 -20.30 -1.98
CA PHE A 278 -2.29 -18.94 -2.42
C PHE A 278 -0.99 -18.43 -1.78
N TYR A 279 -0.74 -18.81 -0.52
CA TYR A 279 0.52 -18.53 0.17
C TYR A 279 1.71 -19.18 -0.56
N LEU A 280 1.57 -20.44 -0.99
CA LEU A 280 2.60 -21.14 -1.78
C LEU A 280 2.84 -20.47 -3.14
N ALA A 281 1.77 -20.04 -3.82
CA ALA A 281 1.90 -19.32 -5.08
C ALA A 281 2.65 -17.98 -4.90
N ALA A 282 2.35 -17.25 -3.82
CA ALA A 282 3.03 -15.99 -3.52
C ALA A 282 4.51 -16.19 -3.15
N LEU A 283 4.85 -17.24 -2.40
CA LEU A 283 6.25 -17.60 -2.15
C LEU A 283 7.00 -17.96 -3.43
N LEU A 284 6.32 -18.59 -4.40
CA LEU A 284 6.91 -18.88 -5.71
C LEU A 284 7.17 -17.58 -6.49
N VAL A 285 6.20 -16.66 -6.51
CA VAL A 285 6.39 -15.33 -7.11
C VAL A 285 7.54 -14.58 -6.42
N LEU A 286 7.63 -14.65 -5.09
CA LEU A 286 8.73 -14.08 -4.33
C LEU A 286 10.08 -14.67 -4.77
N ALA A 287 10.18 -16.00 -4.85
CA ALA A 287 11.41 -16.65 -5.31
C ALA A 287 11.80 -16.21 -6.73
N LEU A 288 10.83 -16.09 -7.64
CA LEU A 288 11.07 -15.59 -9.00
C LEU A 288 11.60 -14.15 -9.00
N VAL A 289 10.97 -13.25 -8.23
CA VAL A 289 11.39 -11.85 -8.13
C VAL A 289 12.77 -11.71 -7.47
N SER A 290 13.06 -12.53 -6.46
CA SER A 290 14.31 -12.46 -5.71
C SER A 290 15.51 -13.02 -6.45
N PHE A 291 15.34 -14.09 -7.23
CA PHE A 291 16.47 -14.79 -7.87
C PHE A 291 16.62 -14.57 -9.38
N VAL A 292 15.61 -14.01 -10.06
CA VAL A 292 15.70 -13.76 -11.51
C VAL A 292 15.82 -12.26 -11.77
N PRO A 293 17.05 -11.70 -11.75
CA PRO A 293 17.27 -10.30 -12.11
C PRO A 293 16.84 -10.09 -13.57
N GLY A 294 15.97 -9.10 -13.81
CA GLY A 294 15.41 -8.77 -15.13
C GLY A 294 14.00 -9.26 -15.41
N LEU A 295 13.48 -10.23 -14.65
CA LEU A 295 12.05 -10.63 -14.74
C LEU A 295 11.14 -9.44 -14.40
N VAL A 296 11.57 -8.65 -13.43
CA VAL A 296 11.00 -7.34 -13.05
C VAL A 296 10.97 -6.34 -14.21
N ALA A 297 12.06 -6.24 -14.98
CA ALA A 297 12.20 -5.26 -16.04
C ALA A 297 11.33 -5.60 -17.26
N ILE A 298 11.01 -6.87 -17.49
CA ILE A 298 10.11 -7.33 -18.56
C ILE A 298 8.66 -6.91 -18.32
N PHE A 299 8.27 -6.71 -17.06
CA PHE A 299 6.91 -6.36 -16.68
C PHE A 299 6.61 -4.85 -16.66
N LEU A 300 7.61 -4.01 -16.91
CA LEU A 300 7.54 -2.55 -16.85
C LEU A 300 7.35 -1.96 -18.26
#